data_AF-Q251V5-F1
#
_entry.id   AF-Q251V5-F1
#
_cell.length_a   1.000
_cell.length_b   1.000
_cell.length_c   1.000
_cell.angle_alpha   90.00
_cell.angle_beta   90.00
_cell.angle_gamma   90.00
#
_symmetry.space_group_name_H-M   'P 1'
#
loop_
_entity.id
_entity.type
_entity.pdbx_description
1 polymer ?
#
loop_
_entity_poly.entity_id
_entity_poly.type
_entity_poly.pdbx_seq_one_letter_code
_entity_poly.pdbx_strand_id
1 'polypeptide(L)'
;MIRNQVEMFAYAKINLALAITGRRPDGYHELESVMQSIGIYDRIRVTLAEGGIQCSCGEWSGPENLAYRAAEAFLSGLGSSQGIHIDIEKNIPVQAGLGGGSADAAAALQALNKLFKEPYTEEELKSFAAQLGADVAFCLKGGTQWATGVGEELKGLPHAPKINLVLIKPDQGVNTAEAYRAFDQEGKFSHLDYAGWQEALASGRAESLIPLLYNDLEPASMKLLPEIAWVKEELMKQNGCLGALMSGSGSAVFGIVQTEEQAEKIAAIWRERNYHVWVTHTMERGNIYG
;
A
#
# COMPACT_ATOMS: atom_id res chain seq x y z
N MET A 1 -27.23 18.89 -11.97
CA MET A 1 -25.87 19.46 -12.08
C MET A 1 -24.91 18.33 -12.34
N ILE A 2 -24.15 18.37 -13.44
CA ILE A 2 -23.04 17.42 -13.66
C ILE A 2 -22.00 17.75 -12.60
N ARG A 3 -21.69 16.82 -11.68
CA ARG A 3 -20.57 16.99 -10.76
C ARG A 3 -19.31 17.08 -11.62
N ASN A 4 -18.67 18.24 -11.63
CA ASN A 4 -17.40 18.47 -12.31
C ASN A 4 -16.20 18.05 -11.44
N GLN A 5 -16.45 17.58 -10.22
CA GLN A 5 -15.46 17.16 -9.26
C GLN A 5 -15.89 15.88 -8.54
N VAL A 6 -14.91 15.00 -8.30
CA VAL A 6 -15.04 13.81 -7.45
C VAL A 6 -13.91 13.83 -6.42
N GLU A 7 -14.25 13.60 -5.16
CA GLU A 7 -13.29 13.40 -4.06
C GLU A 7 -13.21 11.90 -3.74
N MET A 8 -11.99 11.42 -3.46
CA MET A 8 -11.69 10.04 -3.08
C MET A 8 -10.77 10.03 -1.85
N PHE A 9 -10.94 9.04 -0.99
CA PHE A 9 -9.96 8.67 0.04
C PHE A 9 -9.19 7.45 -0.46
N ALA A 10 -7.89 7.64 -0.68
CA ALA A 10 -6.98 6.63 -1.22
C ALA A 10 -6.26 5.91 -0.07
N TYR A 11 -6.65 4.67 0.23
CA TYR A 11 -6.12 3.97 1.41
C TYR A 11 -4.74 3.35 1.17
N ALA A 12 -3.90 3.44 2.19
CA ALA A 12 -2.62 2.76 2.25
C ALA A 12 -2.78 1.24 2.31
N LYS A 13 -1.67 0.54 2.10
CA LYS A 13 -1.58 -0.91 2.22
C LYS A 13 -0.44 -1.31 3.14
N ILE A 14 -0.55 -2.50 3.71
CA ILE A 14 0.58 -3.25 4.28
C ILE A 14 0.71 -4.61 3.59
N ASN A 15 1.89 -5.19 3.65
CA ASN A 15 2.12 -6.60 3.37
C ASN A 15 2.09 -7.36 4.70
N LEU A 16 1.05 -8.18 4.93
CA LEU A 16 0.99 -9.11 6.07
C LEU A 16 1.94 -10.29 5.89
N ALA A 17 2.18 -10.67 4.63
CA ALA A 17 3.30 -11.52 4.25
C ALA A 17 3.86 -11.12 2.89
N LEU A 18 5.16 -11.36 2.68
CA LEU A 18 5.85 -11.20 1.40
C LEU A 18 6.98 -12.24 1.31
N ALA A 19 6.89 -13.14 0.34
CA ALA A 19 7.93 -14.10 -0.01
C ALA A 19 8.40 -13.84 -1.44
N ILE A 20 9.70 -13.94 -1.67
CA ILE A 20 10.28 -13.92 -3.01
C ILE A 20 10.42 -15.37 -3.44
N THR A 21 9.66 -15.78 -4.46
CA THR A 21 9.58 -17.18 -4.90
C THR A 21 10.63 -17.52 -5.96
N GLY A 22 11.19 -16.50 -6.62
CA GLY A 22 12.21 -16.70 -7.62
C GLY A 22 12.67 -15.41 -8.27
N ARG A 23 13.57 -15.55 -9.26
CA ARG A 23 14.04 -14.45 -10.08
C ARG A 23 13.74 -14.73 -11.55
N ARG A 24 13.15 -13.74 -12.22
CA ARG A 24 12.77 -13.79 -13.62
C ARG A 24 13.96 -13.46 -14.52
N PRO A 25 13.99 -13.96 -15.78
CA PRO A 25 15.02 -13.61 -16.76
C PRO A 25 15.07 -12.12 -17.13
N ASP A 26 13.94 -11.41 -16.98
CA ASP A 26 13.83 -9.97 -17.23
C ASP A 26 14.40 -9.09 -16.09
N GLY A 27 14.92 -9.72 -15.03
CA GLY A 27 15.57 -9.04 -13.91
C GLY A 27 14.64 -8.74 -12.73
N TYR A 28 13.33 -8.97 -12.86
CA TYR A 28 12.37 -8.86 -11.76
C TYR A 28 12.35 -10.13 -10.89
N HIS A 29 11.64 -10.05 -9.77
CA HIS A 29 11.42 -11.16 -8.84
C HIS A 29 10.00 -11.64 -8.94
N GLU A 30 9.81 -12.96 -8.93
CA GLU A 30 8.50 -13.52 -8.62
C GLU A 30 8.29 -13.51 -7.11
N LEU A 31 7.07 -13.22 -6.70
CA LEU A 31 6.70 -13.12 -5.29
C LEU A 31 5.33 -13.73 -5.02
N GLU A 32 5.13 -14.05 -3.75
CA GLU A 32 3.83 -14.29 -3.13
C GLU A 32 3.66 -13.29 -2.00
N SER A 33 2.50 -12.62 -1.93
CA SER A 33 2.25 -11.63 -0.88
C SER A 33 0.81 -11.65 -0.42
N VAL A 34 0.59 -11.38 0.87
CA VAL A 34 -0.73 -11.08 1.44
C VAL A 34 -0.81 -9.58 1.67
N MET A 35 -1.53 -8.89 0.79
CA MET A 35 -1.71 -7.44 0.83
C MET A 35 -2.99 -7.08 1.58
N GLN A 36 -2.92 -6.03 2.39
CA GLN A 36 -4.03 -5.59 3.24
C GLN A 36 -4.17 -4.06 3.23
N SER A 37 -5.36 -3.55 2.91
CA SER A 37 -5.67 -2.12 3.03
C SER A 37 -5.76 -1.68 4.51
N ILE A 38 -5.29 -0.47 4.82
CA ILE A 38 -5.34 0.09 6.18
C ILE A 38 -5.97 1.49 6.16
N GLY A 39 -6.47 1.95 7.30
CA GLY A 39 -7.23 3.19 7.43
C GLY A 39 -6.42 4.49 7.33
N ILE A 40 -5.14 4.46 6.97
CA ILE A 40 -4.36 5.66 6.61
C ILE A 40 -4.68 5.98 5.15
N TYR A 41 -4.99 7.22 4.82
CA TYR A 41 -5.37 7.58 3.45
C TYR A 41 -4.88 8.97 3.01
N ASP A 42 -4.63 9.10 1.72
CA ASP A 42 -4.51 10.38 1.04
C ASP A 42 -5.91 10.86 0.61
N ARG A 43 -6.10 12.17 0.51
CA ARG A 43 -7.35 12.76 -0.02
C ARG A 43 -7.12 13.30 -1.41
N ILE A 44 -7.86 12.79 -2.38
CA ILE A 44 -7.69 13.07 -3.81
C ILE A 44 -8.93 13.77 -4.33
N ARG A 45 -8.76 14.95 -4.93
CA ARG A 45 -9.83 15.63 -5.67
C ARG A 45 -9.48 15.68 -7.14
N VAL A 46 -10.36 15.13 -7.97
CA VAL A 46 -10.24 15.21 -9.43
C VAL A 46 -11.32 16.13 -9.94
N THR A 47 -10.94 17.13 -10.73
CA THR A 47 -11.83 18.15 -11.29
C THR A 47 -11.66 18.21 -12.81
N LEU A 48 -12.78 18.26 -13.53
CA LEU A 48 -12.75 18.59 -14.96
C LEU A 48 -12.35 20.06 -15.11
N ALA A 49 -11.32 20.31 -15.91
CA ALA A 49 -10.70 21.62 -16.11
C ALA A 49 -10.55 21.94 -17.60
N GLU A 50 -10.21 23.19 -17.91
CA GLU A 50 -9.70 23.55 -19.23
C GLU A 50 -8.19 23.36 -19.28
N GLY A 51 -7.65 23.04 -20.46
CA GLY A 51 -6.21 22.82 -20.65
C GLY A 51 -5.81 21.35 -20.55
N GLY A 52 -4.52 21.08 -20.33
CA GLY A 52 -3.99 19.72 -20.19
C GLY A 52 -4.24 19.11 -18.80
N ILE A 53 -3.42 18.13 -18.43
CA ILE A 53 -3.45 17.53 -17.09
C ILE A 53 -2.58 18.36 -16.15
N GLN A 54 -3.08 18.63 -14.94
CA GLN A 54 -2.32 19.21 -13.84
C GLN A 54 -2.47 18.32 -12.60
N CYS A 55 -1.35 18.04 -11.92
CA CYS A 55 -1.33 17.26 -10.67
C CYS A 55 -0.58 18.04 -9.60
N SER A 56 -1.32 18.50 -8.58
CA SER A 56 -0.83 19.22 -7.40
C SER A 56 -0.67 18.26 -6.23
N CYS A 57 0.56 18.04 -5.77
CA CYS A 57 0.91 17.11 -4.69
C CYS A 57 2.19 17.57 -3.97
N GLY A 58 2.22 18.82 -3.49
CA GLY A 58 3.41 19.38 -2.83
C GLY A 58 4.67 19.27 -3.72
N GLU A 59 5.74 18.71 -3.16
CA GLU A 59 7.01 18.47 -3.88
C GLU A 59 6.93 17.38 -4.96
N TRP A 60 5.89 16.53 -4.94
CA TRP A 60 5.65 15.48 -5.93
C TRP A 60 4.64 15.88 -7.00
N SER A 61 4.45 17.19 -7.19
CA SER A 61 3.60 17.73 -8.26
C SER A 61 4.20 17.47 -9.64
N GLY A 62 3.35 17.35 -10.66
CA GLY A 62 3.77 17.26 -12.06
C GLY A 62 3.68 15.87 -12.69
N PRO A 63 4.30 15.69 -13.88
CA PRO A 63 4.04 14.55 -14.77
C PRO A 63 4.62 13.21 -14.28
N GLU A 64 5.63 13.24 -13.41
CA GLU A 64 6.23 12.02 -12.83
C GLU A 64 5.28 11.31 -11.84
N ASN A 65 4.30 12.04 -11.30
CA ASN A 65 3.34 11.53 -10.35
C ASN A 65 2.47 10.42 -10.98
N LEU A 66 2.28 9.30 -10.27
CA LEU A 66 1.48 8.18 -10.78
C LEU A 66 0.01 8.57 -11.02
N ALA A 67 -0.55 9.52 -10.25
CA ALA A 67 -1.91 10.01 -10.49
C ALA A 67 -2.01 10.84 -11.78
N TYR A 68 -0.96 11.60 -12.13
CA TYR A 68 -0.89 12.27 -13.43
C TYR A 68 -0.90 11.24 -14.56
N ARG A 69 0.00 10.23 -14.48
CA ARG A 69 0.10 9.17 -15.48
C ARG A 69 -1.17 8.33 -15.59
N ALA A 70 -1.88 8.13 -14.48
CA ALA A 70 -3.20 7.52 -14.48
C ALA A 70 -4.22 8.32 -15.29
N ALA A 71 -4.27 9.64 -15.11
CA ALA A 71 -5.15 10.50 -15.88
C ALA A 71 -4.79 10.52 -17.37
N GLU A 72 -3.49 10.52 -17.69
CA GLU A 72 -3.01 10.46 -19.07
C GLU A 72 -3.43 9.17 -19.77
N ALA A 73 -3.19 8.02 -19.13
CA ALA A 73 -3.60 6.72 -19.65
C ALA A 73 -5.12 6.63 -19.86
N PHE A 74 -5.90 7.12 -18.88
CA PHE A 74 -7.35 7.15 -18.94
C PHE A 74 -7.87 8.01 -20.11
N LEU A 75 -7.36 9.24 -20.27
CA LEU A 75 -7.80 10.14 -21.35
C LEU A 75 -7.35 9.64 -22.72
N SER A 76 -6.13 9.09 -22.82
CA SER A 76 -5.59 8.51 -24.05
C SER A 76 -6.47 7.36 -24.54
N GLY A 77 -6.87 6.46 -23.63
CA GLY A 77 -7.78 5.37 -23.98
C GLY A 77 -9.15 5.85 -24.49
N LEU A 78 -9.61 7.04 -24.06
CA LEU A 78 -10.88 7.61 -24.48
C LEU A 78 -10.75 8.40 -25.79
N GLY A 79 -9.52 8.72 -26.21
CA GLY A 79 -9.28 9.74 -27.24
C GLY A 79 -9.80 11.12 -26.81
N SER A 80 -9.82 11.42 -25.51
CA SER A 80 -10.34 12.67 -24.96
C SER A 80 -9.24 13.70 -24.74
N SER A 81 -9.51 14.96 -25.09
CA SER A 81 -8.63 16.11 -24.80
C SER A 81 -9.13 16.95 -23.61
N GLN A 82 -10.01 16.39 -22.78
CA GLN A 82 -10.56 17.07 -21.61
C GLN A 82 -9.45 17.37 -20.60
N GLY A 83 -9.36 18.62 -20.15
CA GLY A 83 -8.43 19.00 -19.08
C GLY A 83 -8.84 18.42 -17.75
N ILE A 84 -7.84 18.09 -16.93
CA ILE A 84 -8.02 17.46 -15.62
C ILE A 84 -7.10 18.14 -14.63
N HIS A 85 -7.64 18.51 -13.47
CA HIS A 85 -6.85 18.92 -12.31
C HIS A 85 -7.03 17.90 -11.19
N ILE A 86 -5.90 17.35 -10.72
CA ILE A 86 -5.79 16.45 -9.58
C ILE A 86 -5.13 17.20 -8.44
N ASP A 87 -5.80 17.29 -7.29
CA ASP A 87 -5.27 17.84 -6.04
C ASP A 87 -5.14 16.69 -5.02
N ILE A 88 -3.94 16.53 -4.46
CA ILE A 88 -3.58 15.42 -3.57
C ILE A 88 -3.10 16.00 -2.23
N GLU A 89 -3.86 15.71 -1.17
CA GLU A 89 -3.44 15.93 0.20
C GLU A 89 -2.81 14.65 0.76
N LYS A 90 -1.48 14.67 0.91
CA LYS A 90 -0.68 13.53 1.33
C LYS A 90 -0.68 13.33 2.85
N ASN A 91 -1.16 12.17 3.30
CA ASN A 91 -1.00 11.64 4.65
C ASN A 91 -0.33 10.25 4.67
N ILE A 92 -0.34 9.50 3.57
CA ILE A 92 0.37 8.23 3.47
C ILE A 92 1.87 8.52 3.43
N PRO A 93 2.66 7.90 4.34
CA PRO A 93 4.09 8.15 4.43
C PRO A 93 4.81 7.74 3.14
N VAL A 94 5.65 8.64 2.65
CA VAL A 94 6.46 8.41 1.45
C VAL A 94 7.65 7.51 1.78
N GLN A 95 8.08 6.67 0.82
CA GLN A 95 9.19 5.72 0.97
C GLN A 95 9.07 4.79 2.20
N ALA A 96 7.84 4.37 2.50
CA ALA A 96 7.52 3.60 3.70
C ALA A 96 7.05 2.16 3.41
N GLY A 97 6.95 1.78 2.13
CA GLY A 97 6.38 0.49 1.74
C GLY A 97 4.85 0.42 1.90
N LEU A 98 4.17 1.57 1.89
CA LEU A 98 2.73 1.71 2.17
C LEU A 98 1.87 2.00 0.93
N GLY A 99 2.47 2.04 -0.26
CA GLY A 99 1.74 2.13 -1.53
C GLY A 99 1.04 3.47 -1.81
N GLY A 100 1.44 4.57 -1.15
CA GLY A 100 0.73 5.86 -1.26
C GLY A 100 0.54 6.37 -2.69
N GLY A 101 1.62 6.48 -3.47
CA GLY A 101 1.50 6.92 -4.87
C GLY A 101 0.68 5.97 -5.75
N SER A 102 0.65 4.68 -5.41
CA SER A 102 -0.18 3.69 -6.11
C SER A 102 -1.65 3.83 -5.74
N ALA A 103 -1.95 4.11 -4.46
CA ALA A 103 -3.29 4.41 -4.00
C ALA A 103 -3.84 5.68 -4.65
N ASP A 104 -3.03 6.74 -4.73
CA ASP A 104 -3.34 8.01 -5.40
C ASP A 104 -3.74 7.78 -6.86
N ALA A 105 -2.96 6.97 -7.59
CA ALA A 105 -3.23 6.64 -8.98
C ALA A 105 -4.51 5.82 -9.19
N ALA A 106 -4.72 4.80 -8.36
CA ALA A 106 -5.96 4.02 -8.37
C ALA A 106 -7.19 4.89 -8.09
N ALA A 107 -7.09 5.82 -7.12
CA ALA A 107 -8.15 6.74 -6.78
C ALA A 107 -8.44 7.73 -7.92
N ALA A 108 -7.41 8.23 -8.61
CA ALA A 108 -7.56 9.07 -9.79
C ALA A 108 -8.30 8.33 -10.92
N LEU A 109 -7.94 7.08 -11.22
CA LEU A 109 -8.65 6.25 -12.21
C LEU A 109 -10.13 6.10 -11.88
N GLN A 110 -10.47 5.80 -10.62
CA GLN A 110 -11.86 5.63 -10.18
C GLN A 110 -12.65 6.94 -10.23
N ALA A 111 -12.05 8.05 -9.79
CA ALA A 111 -12.66 9.37 -9.85
C ALA A 111 -12.94 9.81 -11.29
N LEU A 112 -11.98 9.60 -12.19
CA LEU A 112 -12.14 9.87 -13.62
C LEU A 112 -13.23 8.99 -14.22
N ASN A 113 -13.23 7.69 -13.94
CA ASN A 113 -14.29 6.81 -14.43
C ASN A 113 -15.65 7.34 -13.99
N LYS A 114 -15.78 7.82 -12.75
CA LYS A 114 -17.04 8.42 -12.29
C LYS A 114 -17.40 9.72 -13.01
N LEU A 115 -16.45 10.64 -13.18
CA LEU A 115 -16.66 11.93 -13.84
C LEU A 115 -17.09 11.76 -15.31
N PHE A 116 -16.52 10.77 -16.00
CA PHE A 116 -16.83 10.46 -17.40
C PHE A 116 -18.04 9.54 -17.57
N LYS A 117 -18.79 9.25 -16.51
CA LYS A 117 -19.98 8.38 -16.49
C LYS A 117 -19.69 6.93 -16.84
N GLU A 118 -18.63 6.41 -16.23
CA GLU A 118 -18.22 5.01 -16.21
C GLU A 118 -17.98 4.42 -17.62
N PRO A 119 -17.13 5.08 -18.46
CA PRO A 119 -16.85 4.57 -19.80
C PRO A 119 -16.02 3.29 -19.80
N TYR A 120 -15.29 3.01 -18.71
CA TYR A 120 -14.49 1.80 -18.56
C TYR A 120 -15.08 0.85 -17.53
N THR A 121 -14.99 -0.43 -17.86
CA THR A 121 -15.24 -1.55 -16.97
C THR A 121 -14.15 -1.68 -15.90
N GLU A 122 -14.42 -2.45 -14.84
CA GLU A 122 -13.43 -2.72 -13.79
C GLU A 122 -12.15 -3.39 -14.34
N GLU A 123 -12.29 -4.29 -15.31
CA GLU A 123 -11.14 -4.97 -15.94
C GLU A 123 -10.29 -4.02 -16.79
N GLU A 124 -10.90 -3.07 -17.49
CA GLU A 124 -10.15 -2.04 -18.22
C GLU A 124 -9.40 -1.10 -17.26
N LEU A 125 -10.02 -0.71 -16.14
CA LEU A 125 -9.33 0.06 -15.10
C LEU A 125 -8.17 -0.73 -14.49
N LYS A 126 -8.33 -2.03 -14.24
CA LYS A 126 -7.24 -2.91 -13.78
C LYS A 126 -6.11 -2.98 -14.80
N SER A 127 -6.41 -3.01 -16.10
CA SER A 127 -5.40 -2.98 -17.16
C SER A 127 -4.57 -1.69 -17.13
N PHE A 128 -5.22 -0.52 -16.97
CA PHE A 128 -4.50 0.74 -16.78
C PHE A 128 -3.66 0.74 -15.50
N ALA A 129 -4.22 0.25 -14.40
CA ALA A 129 -3.50 0.16 -13.13
C ALA A 129 -2.26 -0.74 -13.21
N ALA A 130 -2.37 -1.92 -13.83
CA ALA A 130 -1.26 -2.85 -13.99
C ALA A 130 -0.09 -2.26 -14.79
N GLN A 131 -0.35 -1.37 -15.75
CA GLN A 131 0.68 -0.66 -16.51
C GLN A 131 1.42 0.40 -15.68
N LEU A 132 0.77 0.94 -14.64
CA LEU A 132 1.35 1.95 -13.75
C LEU A 132 2.15 1.31 -12.61
N GLY A 133 1.75 0.13 -12.16
CA GLY A 133 2.47 -0.68 -11.18
C GLY A 133 1.58 -1.68 -10.44
N ALA A 134 2.19 -2.77 -9.96
CA ALA A 134 1.51 -3.86 -9.26
C ALA A 134 0.60 -3.37 -8.10
N ASP A 135 1.13 -2.51 -7.23
CA ASP A 135 0.37 -1.95 -6.10
C ASP A 135 -0.84 -1.10 -6.54
N VAL A 136 -0.86 -0.53 -7.76
CA VAL A 136 -2.00 0.27 -8.25
C VAL A 136 -3.20 -0.64 -8.49
N ALA A 137 -2.97 -1.84 -9.04
CA ALA A 137 -4.02 -2.82 -9.28
C ALA A 137 -4.64 -3.31 -7.95
N PHE A 138 -3.82 -3.48 -6.92
CA PHE A 138 -4.30 -3.78 -5.57
C PHE A 138 -5.18 -2.65 -5.04
N CYS A 139 -4.73 -1.40 -5.11
CA CYS A 139 -5.43 -0.26 -4.51
C CYS A 139 -6.83 0.00 -5.11
N LEU A 140 -7.10 -0.42 -6.36
CA LEU A 140 -8.43 -0.30 -6.97
C LEU A 140 -9.51 -1.04 -6.16
N LYS A 141 -9.21 -2.27 -5.71
CA LYS A 141 -10.16 -3.10 -4.96
C LYS A 141 -9.86 -3.07 -3.46
N GLY A 142 -8.59 -3.18 -3.10
CA GLY A 142 -8.08 -3.27 -1.75
C GLY A 142 -8.70 -4.40 -0.94
N GLY A 143 -8.80 -4.19 0.38
CA GLY A 143 -9.19 -5.25 1.31
C GLY A 143 -8.03 -6.21 1.54
N THR A 144 -8.30 -7.50 1.55
CA THR A 144 -7.29 -8.56 1.75
C THR A 144 -7.14 -9.38 0.47
N GLN A 145 -5.94 -9.36 -0.11
CA GLN A 145 -5.67 -10.01 -1.40
C GLN A 145 -4.36 -10.81 -1.35
N TRP A 146 -4.38 -11.95 -2.02
CA TRP A 146 -3.19 -12.72 -2.37
C TRP A 146 -2.64 -12.20 -3.70
N ALA A 147 -1.38 -11.81 -3.71
CA ALA A 147 -0.68 -11.33 -4.90
C ALA A 147 0.40 -12.32 -5.34
N THR A 148 0.46 -12.61 -6.64
CA THR A 148 1.50 -13.41 -7.31
C THR A 148 2.14 -12.64 -8.47
N GLY A 149 3.09 -13.26 -9.17
CA GLY A 149 3.84 -12.62 -10.25
C GLY A 149 4.88 -11.65 -9.69
N VAL A 150 4.97 -10.46 -10.24
CA VAL A 150 5.66 -9.30 -9.63
C VAL A 150 4.75 -8.52 -8.66
N GLY A 151 3.58 -9.05 -8.34
CA GLY A 151 2.56 -8.47 -7.45
C GLY A 151 1.28 -8.01 -8.17
N GLU A 152 1.19 -8.22 -9.48
CA GLU A 152 0.10 -7.79 -10.37
C GLU A 152 -1.06 -8.80 -10.44
N GLU A 153 -0.78 -10.08 -10.18
CA GLU A 153 -1.80 -11.12 -10.24
C GLU A 153 -2.51 -11.24 -8.89
N LEU A 154 -3.77 -10.81 -8.85
CA LEU A 154 -4.49 -10.64 -7.59
C LEU A 154 -5.67 -11.60 -7.45
N LYS A 155 -5.71 -12.31 -6.31
CA LYS A 155 -6.83 -13.16 -5.89
C LYS A 155 -7.37 -12.70 -4.54
N GLY A 156 -8.69 -12.61 -4.42
CA GLY A 156 -9.32 -12.27 -3.14
C GLY A 156 -9.06 -13.35 -2.07
N LEU A 157 -8.81 -12.91 -0.84
CA LEU A 157 -8.81 -13.74 0.36
C LEU A 157 -10.04 -13.41 1.23
N PRO A 158 -10.39 -14.25 2.23
CA PRO A 158 -11.33 -13.85 3.25
C PRO A 158 -10.90 -12.52 3.89
N HIS A 159 -11.86 -11.67 4.24
CA HIS A 159 -11.57 -10.37 4.85
C HIS A 159 -10.80 -10.56 6.16
N ALA A 160 -9.71 -9.82 6.33
CA ALA A 160 -9.06 -9.72 7.63
C ALA A 160 -10.05 -9.18 8.67
N PRO A 161 -10.01 -9.68 9.92
CA PRO A 161 -10.76 -9.05 11.00
C PRO A 161 -10.31 -7.61 11.20
N LYS A 162 -11.05 -6.81 11.98
CA LYS A 162 -10.54 -5.50 12.43
C LYS A 162 -9.32 -5.73 13.32
N ILE A 163 -8.15 -5.38 12.80
CA ILE A 163 -6.87 -5.47 13.51
C ILE A 163 -6.44 -4.05 13.82
N ASN A 164 -6.15 -3.76 15.08
CA ASN A 164 -5.58 -2.46 15.47
C ASN A 164 -4.08 -2.47 15.17
N LEU A 165 -3.60 -1.39 14.56
CA LEU A 165 -2.25 -1.27 14.05
C LEU A 165 -1.63 0.02 14.57
N VAL A 166 -0.36 -0.05 14.94
CA VAL A 166 0.51 1.12 15.11
C VAL A 166 1.65 1.01 14.10
N LEU A 167 1.85 2.05 13.29
CA LEU A 167 2.92 2.11 12.30
C LEU A 167 3.97 3.10 12.78
N ILE A 168 5.21 2.64 12.82
CA ILE A 168 6.38 3.44 13.13
C ILE A 168 7.26 3.48 11.88
N LYS A 169 7.61 4.69 11.43
CA LYS A 169 8.52 4.87 10.30
C LYS A 169 9.76 5.64 10.76
N PRO A 170 10.97 5.07 10.60
CA PRO A 170 12.23 5.85 10.67
C PRO A 170 12.22 7.02 9.69
N ASP A 171 12.98 8.08 9.95
CA ASP A 171 13.08 9.22 9.02
C ASP A 171 13.57 8.76 7.65
N GLN A 172 14.60 7.91 7.64
CA GLN A 172 15.16 7.34 6.43
C GLN A 172 14.21 6.28 5.82
N GLY A 173 14.02 6.37 4.51
CA GLY A 173 13.40 5.32 3.71
C GLY A 173 14.43 4.28 3.24
N VAL A 174 13.95 3.14 2.74
CA VAL A 174 14.78 2.16 2.04
C VAL A 174 14.44 2.21 0.56
N ASN A 175 15.46 2.29 -0.31
CA ASN A 175 15.24 2.18 -1.74
C ASN A 175 14.84 0.74 -2.09
N THR A 176 13.68 0.57 -2.72
CA THR A 176 13.15 -0.75 -3.07
C THR A 176 14.13 -1.57 -3.92
N ALA A 177 14.77 -0.98 -4.93
CA ALA A 177 15.75 -1.68 -5.77
C ALA A 177 17.02 -2.07 -5.00
N GLU A 178 17.42 -1.30 -3.98
CA GLU A 178 18.51 -1.68 -3.08
C GLU A 178 18.12 -2.85 -2.17
N ALA A 179 16.91 -2.86 -1.62
CA ALA A 179 16.41 -3.97 -0.82
C ALA A 179 16.40 -5.29 -1.62
N TYR A 180 15.88 -5.28 -2.85
CA TYR A 180 15.91 -6.46 -3.73
C TYR A 180 17.35 -6.88 -4.12
N ARG A 181 18.24 -5.92 -4.41
CA ARG A 181 19.66 -6.24 -4.69
C ARG A 181 20.38 -6.82 -3.48
N ALA A 182 20.05 -6.36 -2.27
CA ALA A 182 20.59 -6.92 -1.04
C ALA A 182 20.01 -8.32 -0.79
N PHE A 183 18.73 -8.56 -1.09
CA PHE A 183 18.13 -9.90 -1.05
C PHE A 183 18.81 -10.85 -2.03
N ASP A 184 19.14 -10.43 -3.26
CA ASP A 184 19.84 -11.27 -4.24
C ASP A 184 21.20 -11.83 -3.75
N GLN A 185 21.82 -11.20 -2.75
CA GLN A 185 23.14 -11.60 -2.25
C GLN A 185 23.06 -12.74 -1.22
N GLU A 186 22.04 -12.73 -0.37
CA GLU A 186 21.99 -13.56 0.85
C GLU A 186 20.62 -14.20 1.10
N GLY A 187 19.60 -13.75 0.39
CA GLY A 187 18.22 -14.22 0.48
C GLY A 187 18.05 -15.64 -0.01
N LYS A 188 17.00 -16.29 0.47
CA LYS A 188 16.58 -17.61 0.00
C LYS A 188 15.16 -17.48 -0.49
N PHE A 189 14.91 -18.04 -1.66
CA PHE A 189 13.55 -18.10 -2.16
C PHE A 189 12.68 -18.92 -1.21
N SER A 190 11.46 -18.46 -1.01
CA SER A 190 10.50 -19.06 -0.11
C SER A 190 9.10 -19.03 -0.71
N HIS A 191 8.17 -19.76 -0.10
CA HIS A 191 6.77 -19.80 -0.48
C HIS A 191 5.91 -19.62 0.77
N LEU A 192 4.78 -18.95 0.60
CA LEU A 192 3.78 -18.73 1.64
C LEU A 192 2.75 -19.86 1.64
N ASP A 193 2.23 -20.19 2.82
CA ASP A 193 1.15 -21.17 2.96
C ASP A 193 -0.21 -20.54 2.61
N TYR A 194 -0.62 -20.66 1.35
CA TYR A 194 -1.90 -20.15 0.87
C TYR A 194 -3.09 -20.68 1.68
N ALA A 195 -3.11 -21.98 1.99
CA ALA A 195 -4.20 -22.61 2.73
C ALA A 195 -4.23 -22.13 4.18
N GLY A 196 -3.07 -22.06 4.82
CA GLY A 196 -2.90 -21.51 6.17
C GLY A 196 -3.40 -20.07 6.28
N TRP A 197 -3.09 -19.21 5.29
CA TRP A 197 -3.62 -17.83 5.25
C TRP A 197 -5.14 -17.79 5.08
N GLN A 198 -5.71 -18.61 4.21
CA GLN A 198 -7.17 -18.70 4.05
C GLN A 198 -7.86 -19.12 5.35
N GLU A 199 -7.34 -20.14 6.03
CA GLU A 199 -7.89 -20.63 7.30
C GLU A 199 -7.75 -19.58 8.41
N ALA A 200 -6.57 -18.98 8.55
CA ALA A 200 -6.30 -18.00 9.59
C ALA A 200 -7.19 -16.75 9.43
N LEU A 201 -7.36 -16.23 8.20
CA LEU A 201 -8.25 -15.11 7.92
C LEU A 201 -9.72 -15.50 8.16
N ALA A 202 -10.15 -16.69 7.71
CA ALA A 202 -11.51 -17.18 7.93
C ALA A 202 -11.85 -17.39 9.42
N SER A 203 -10.85 -17.57 10.29
CA SER A 203 -11.07 -17.68 11.74
C SER A 203 -11.54 -16.38 12.40
N GLY A 204 -11.37 -15.23 11.73
CA GLY A 204 -11.77 -13.92 12.24
C GLY A 204 -10.99 -13.44 13.48
N ARG A 205 -9.85 -14.07 13.80
CA ARG A 205 -9.01 -13.74 14.97
C ARG A 205 -7.65 -13.22 14.53
N ALA A 206 -7.24 -12.07 15.05
CA ALA A 206 -5.96 -11.46 14.73
C ALA A 206 -4.78 -12.36 15.15
N GLU A 207 -4.94 -13.08 16.27
CA GLU A 207 -3.95 -14.00 16.82
C GLU A 207 -3.61 -15.15 15.87
N SER A 208 -4.56 -15.57 15.02
CA SER A 208 -4.32 -16.62 14.03
C SER A 208 -3.34 -16.19 12.93
N LEU A 209 -3.20 -14.88 12.69
CA LEU A 209 -2.34 -14.34 11.63
C LEU A 209 -0.89 -14.17 12.09
N ILE A 210 -0.66 -14.01 13.40
CA ILE A 210 0.66 -13.69 13.97
C ILE A 210 1.75 -14.69 13.54
N PRO A 211 1.54 -16.03 13.61
CA PRO A 211 2.57 -16.98 13.24
C PRO A 211 2.89 -16.99 11.74
N LEU A 212 2.02 -16.40 10.91
CA LEU A 212 2.15 -16.36 9.46
C LEU A 212 2.81 -15.07 8.95
N LEU A 213 2.99 -14.07 9.81
CA LEU A 213 3.65 -12.82 9.43
C LEU A 213 5.07 -13.11 8.96
N TYR A 214 5.38 -12.66 7.74
CA TYR A 214 6.65 -13.00 7.10
C TYR A 214 7.04 -11.97 6.05
N ASN A 215 8.32 -11.59 5.96
CA ASN A 215 8.77 -10.71 4.89
C ASN A 215 10.23 -11.03 4.51
N ASP A 216 10.44 -11.64 3.35
CA ASP A 216 11.76 -11.99 2.81
C ASP A 216 12.68 -10.77 2.65
N LEU A 217 12.12 -9.57 2.50
CA LEU A 217 12.91 -8.34 2.38
C LEU A 217 13.38 -7.79 3.73
N GLU A 218 12.85 -8.24 4.88
CA GLU A 218 13.24 -7.70 6.19
C GLU A 218 14.75 -7.82 6.46
N PRO A 219 15.39 -8.99 6.34
CA PRO A 219 16.82 -9.10 6.61
C PRO A 219 17.67 -8.19 5.72
N ALA A 220 17.31 -8.10 4.43
CA ALA A 220 17.98 -7.25 3.46
C ALA A 220 17.82 -5.75 3.80
N SER A 221 16.60 -5.30 4.07
CA SER A 221 16.31 -3.92 4.44
C SER A 221 16.90 -3.55 5.81
N MET A 222 16.91 -4.45 6.79
CA MET A 222 17.55 -4.22 8.09
C MET A 222 19.07 -4.10 8.00
N LYS A 223 19.71 -4.73 7.00
CA LYS A 223 21.15 -4.54 6.74
C LYS A 223 21.44 -3.14 6.20
N LEU A 224 20.55 -2.63 5.34
CA LEU A 224 20.64 -1.28 4.77
C LEU A 224 20.30 -0.21 5.80
N LEU A 225 19.28 -0.45 6.62
CA LEU A 225 18.82 0.44 7.68
C LEU A 225 18.56 -0.35 8.98
N PRO A 226 19.60 -0.54 9.83
CA PRO A 226 19.50 -1.31 11.08
C PRO A 226 18.45 -0.81 12.06
N GLU A 227 18.07 0.46 11.95
CA GLU A 227 17.00 1.07 12.73
C GLU A 227 15.65 0.35 12.57
N ILE A 228 15.38 -0.29 11.43
CA ILE A 228 14.17 -1.10 11.20
C ILE A 228 14.11 -2.26 12.19
N ALA A 229 15.24 -2.96 12.42
CA ALA A 229 15.31 -4.07 13.36
C ALA A 229 15.06 -3.59 14.79
N TRP A 230 15.69 -2.46 15.16
CA TRP A 230 15.49 -1.85 16.47
C TRP A 230 14.03 -1.45 16.70
N VAL A 231 13.37 -0.83 15.71
CA VAL A 231 11.94 -0.47 15.79
C VAL A 231 11.07 -1.70 16.01
N LYS A 232 11.30 -2.77 15.24
CA LYS A 232 10.57 -4.03 15.38
C LYS A 232 10.74 -4.64 16.77
N GLU A 233 11.96 -4.72 17.27
CA GLU A 233 12.24 -5.25 18.61
C GLU A 233 11.58 -4.42 19.72
N GLU A 234 11.65 -3.09 19.62
CA GLU A 234 11.05 -2.19 20.60
C GLU A 234 9.51 -2.24 20.60
N LEU A 235 8.89 -2.42 19.41
CA LEU A 235 7.45 -2.68 19.30
C LEU A 235 7.06 -4.00 19.95
N MET A 236 7.81 -5.07 19.72
CA MET A 236 7.53 -6.40 20.30
C MET A 236 7.65 -6.43 21.83
N LYS A 237 8.39 -5.49 22.44
CA LYS A 237 8.47 -5.33 23.90
C LYS A 237 7.26 -4.62 24.50
N GLN A 238 6.42 -3.96 23.70
CA GLN A 238 5.28 -3.22 24.21
C GLN A 238 4.17 -4.15 24.68
N ASN A 239 3.58 -3.83 25.83
CA ASN A 239 2.45 -4.59 26.36
C ASN A 239 1.25 -4.52 25.40
N GLY A 240 0.75 -5.69 24.97
CA GLY A 240 -0.36 -5.82 24.04
C GLY A 240 0.04 -5.87 22.56
N CYS A 241 1.33 -5.76 22.23
CA CYS A 241 1.83 -6.05 20.89
C CYS A 241 1.83 -7.57 20.68
N LEU A 242 1.06 -8.04 19.70
CA LEU A 242 0.92 -9.45 19.36
C LEU A 242 1.95 -9.90 18.32
N GLY A 243 2.35 -9.00 17.43
CA GLY A 243 3.33 -9.25 16.37
C GLY A 243 3.72 -7.95 15.69
N ALA A 244 4.87 -7.93 15.03
CA ALA A 244 5.36 -6.78 14.28
C ALA A 244 6.07 -7.22 13.00
N LEU A 245 5.97 -6.41 11.95
CA LEU A 245 6.59 -6.69 10.65
C LEU A 245 6.85 -5.39 9.88
N MET A 246 7.94 -5.35 9.12
CA MET A 246 8.16 -4.32 8.11
C MET A 246 7.21 -4.52 6.92
N SER A 247 6.60 -3.45 6.41
CA SER A 247 5.74 -3.52 5.21
C SER A 247 6.56 -3.37 3.92
N GLY A 248 6.40 -4.29 2.98
CA GLY A 248 7.05 -4.24 1.66
C GLY A 248 8.57 -4.23 1.77
N SER A 249 9.24 -3.29 1.10
CA SER A 249 10.68 -3.05 1.26
C SER A 249 11.03 -2.14 2.44
N GLY A 250 10.04 -1.63 3.17
CA GLY A 250 10.21 -0.69 4.28
C GLY A 250 10.20 0.78 3.86
N SER A 251 10.49 1.72 4.77
CA SER A 251 11.01 1.47 6.14
C SER A 251 9.96 1.35 7.25
N ALA A 252 8.65 1.47 6.96
CA ALA A 252 7.65 1.39 8.03
C ALA A 252 7.52 -0.01 8.61
N VAL A 253 7.49 -0.08 9.93
CA VAL A 253 7.19 -1.28 10.72
C VAL A 253 5.82 -1.10 11.35
N PHE A 254 4.92 -2.06 11.14
CA PHE A 254 3.64 -2.09 11.82
C PHE A 254 3.68 -3.08 12.99
N GLY A 255 3.07 -2.71 14.10
CA GLY A 255 2.73 -3.59 15.21
C GLY A 255 1.24 -3.90 15.22
N ILE A 256 0.88 -5.18 15.33
CA ILE A 256 -0.48 -5.65 15.59
C ILE A 256 -0.72 -5.59 17.09
N VAL A 257 -1.72 -4.84 17.54
CA VAL A 257 -2.02 -4.63 18.95
C VAL A 257 -3.46 -5.01 19.29
N GLN A 258 -3.72 -5.40 20.54
CA GLN A 258 -5.04 -5.90 20.93
C GLN A 258 -6.11 -4.81 20.86
N THR A 259 -5.79 -3.57 21.28
CA THR A 259 -6.74 -2.46 21.32
C THR A 259 -6.21 -1.18 20.69
N GLU A 260 -7.13 -0.34 20.22
CA GLU A 260 -6.83 1.01 19.73
C GLU A 260 -6.20 1.88 20.83
N GLU A 261 -6.63 1.74 22.08
CA GLU A 261 -6.03 2.43 23.23
C GLU A 261 -4.56 2.06 23.44
N GLN A 262 -4.20 0.79 23.26
CA GLN A 262 -2.80 0.36 23.30
C GLN A 262 -2.01 0.94 22.11
N ALA A 263 -2.60 0.98 20.92
CA ALA A 263 -1.98 1.60 19.75
C ALA A 263 -1.63 3.07 20.03
N GLU A 264 -2.56 3.83 20.61
CA GLU A 264 -2.33 5.24 20.96
C GLU A 264 -1.29 5.43 22.07
N LYS A 265 -1.28 4.56 23.09
CA LYS A 265 -0.24 4.57 24.14
C LYS A 265 1.15 4.35 23.55
N ILE A 266 1.31 3.35 22.68
CA ILE A 266 2.56 3.09 21.98
C ILE A 266 2.91 4.30 21.11
N ALA A 267 1.94 4.83 20.37
CA ALA A 267 2.16 5.96 19.49
C ALA A 267 2.65 7.21 20.22
N ALA A 268 2.12 7.52 21.41
CA ALA A 268 2.58 8.63 22.24
C ALA A 268 4.07 8.49 22.59
N ILE A 269 4.51 7.31 23.04
CA ILE A 269 5.92 7.04 23.40
C ILE A 269 6.84 7.25 22.19
N TRP A 270 6.43 6.79 21.02
CA TRP A 270 7.23 6.91 19.80
C TRP A 270 7.26 8.34 19.23
N ARG A 271 6.18 9.11 19.37
CA ARG A 271 6.16 10.53 19.03
C ARG A 271 7.11 11.34 19.91
N GLU A 272 7.22 11.02 21.21
CA GLU A 272 8.21 11.64 22.11
C GLU A 272 9.66 11.32 21.70
N ARG A 273 9.88 10.18 21.04
CA ARG A 273 11.17 9.81 20.44
C ARG A 273 11.41 10.45 19.06
N ASN A 274 10.54 11.36 18.61
CA ASN A 274 10.56 12.02 17.30
C ASN A 274 10.43 11.09 16.08
N TYR A 275 9.77 9.95 16.24
CA TYR A 275 9.42 9.11 15.08
C TYR A 275 8.13 9.59 14.43
N HIS A 276 7.99 9.26 13.15
CA HIS A 276 6.70 9.37 12.50
C HIS A 276 5.82 8.17 12.86
N VAL A 277 4.61 8.45 13.34
CA VAL A 277 3.71 7.43 13.90
C VAL A 277 2.27 7.60 13.46
N TRP A 278 1.65 6.48 13.08
CA TRP A 278 0.23 6.41 12.74
C TRP A 278 -0.45 5.29 13.52
N VAL A 279 -1.65 5.58 14.01
CA VAL A 279 -2.55 4.58 14.59
C VAL A 279 -3.66 4.35 13.58
N THR A 280 -3.97 3.08 13.30
CA THR A 280 -4.94 2.72 12.27
C THR A 280 -5.50 1.33 12.50
N HIS A 281 -6.29 0.85 11.55
CA HIS A 281 -6.78 -0.52 11.52
C HIS A 281 -6.91 -1.03 10.08
N THR A 282 -7.15 -2.33 9.93
CA THR A 282 -7.45 -2.95 8.64
C THR A 282 -8.76 -2.43 8.04
N MET A 283 -8.80 -2.33 6.71
CA MET A 283 -9.97 -1.94 5.92
C MET A 283 -10.43 -3.10 5.05
N GLU A 284 -11.75 -3.27 4.89
CA GLU A 284 -12.34 -4.34 4.08
C GLU A 284 -12.28 -4.06 2.57
N ARG A 285 -11.97 -2.83 2.19
CA ARG A 285 -11.93 -2.34 0.80
C ARG A 285 -10.80 -1.33 0.61
N GLY A 286 -10.46 -1.10 -0.64
CA GLY A 286 -9.58 -0.03 -1.10
C GLY A 286 -10.31 1.30 -1.10
N ASN A 287 -9.96 2.16 -2.06
CA ASN A 287 -10.37 3.55 -2.10
C ASN A 287 -11.90 3.74 -2.05
N ILE A 288 -12.34 4.83 -1.41
CA ILE A 288 -13.76 5.16 -1.25
C ILE A 288 -14.05 6.59 -1.71
N TYR A 289 -15.28 6.84 -2.14
CA TYR A 289 -15.75 8.19 -2.44
C TYR A 289 -15.83 9.04 -1.16
N GLY A 290 -15.36 10.29 -1.26
CA GLY A 290 -15.52 11.33 -0.24
C GLY A 290 -16.88 12.01 -0.27
#